data_AF-A0A5E4BJ61-F1
#
_entry.id   AF-A0A5E4BJ61-F1
#
_cell.length_a   1.000
_cell.length_b   1.000
_cell.length_c   1.000
_cell.angle_alpha   90.00
_cell.angle_beta   90.00
_cell.angle_gamma   90.00
#
_symmetry.space_group_name_H-M   'P 1'
#
loop_
_entity.id
_entity.type
_entity.pdbx_description
1 polymer ?
#
loop_
_entity_poly.entity_id
_entity_poly.type
_entity_poly.pdbx_seq_one_letter_code
_entity_poly.pdbx_strand_id
1 'polypeptide(L)'
;LEDLEVTVSDHIQKVLKPNFAAAWEEVGDTFEKEETFALSSTKTLEEAVSNIITFLGMQPCERSDKVPENKNSHSLYLAGIYRGGFDLLVRSRLALADGVTMQVTVRSKERTPVDVILASVG
;
A
#
# COMPACT_ATOMS: atom_id res chain seq x y z
N LEU A 1 19.10 2.65 27.23
CA LEU A 1 18.09 3.34 26.41
C LEU A 1 17.89 2.42 25.21
N GLU A 2 16.68 1.95 24.97
CA GLU A 2 16.37 1.09 23.81
C GLU A 2 16.28 1.98 22.56
N ASP A 3 16.85 1.52 21.44
CA ASP A 3 16.76 2.21 20.15
C ASP A 3 15.30 2.24 19.68
N LEU A 4 14.76 3.44 19.44
CA LEU A 4 13.43 3.62 18.84
C LEU A 4 13.59 3.61 17.32
N GLU A 5 13.28 2.49 16.67
CA GLU A 5 13.18 2.44 15.21
C GLU A 5 11.88 3.13 14.77
N VAL A 6 12.02 4.24 14.05
CA VAL A 6 10.89 4.92 13.41
C VAL A 6 10.68 4.31 12.03
N THR A 7 9.50 3.80 11.78
CA THR A 7 9.10 3.18 10.52
C THR A 7 8.10 4.06 9.76
N VAL A 8 7.82 3.73 8.50
CA VAL A 8 6.81 4.43 7.68
C VAL A 8 5.45 4.46 8.36
N SER A 9 5.10 3.38 9.06
CA SER A 9 3.82 3.25 9.74
C SER A 9 3.63 4.31 10.84
N ASP A 10 4.70 4.79 11.47
CA ASP A 10 4.66 5.85 12.49
C ASP A 10 4.31 7.25 11.92
N HIS A 11 4.27 7.37 10.60
CA HIS A 11 3.89 8.59 9.89
C HIS A 11 2.47 8.51 9.32
N ILE A 12 1.79 7.36 9.44
CA ILE A 12 0.51 7.10 8.80
C ILE A 12 -0.52 6.66 9.83
N GLN A 13 -1.64 7.37 9.86
CA GLN A 13 -2.81 6.95 10.61
C GLN A 13 -3.74 6.13 9.72
N LYS A 14 -4.14 4.93 10.16
CA LYS A 14 -5.14 4.09 9.47
C LYS A 14 -6.47 4.83 9.34
N VAL A 15 -7.05 4.83 8.14
CA VAL A 15 -8.38 5.42 7.89
C VAL A 15 -9.26 4.49 7.06
N LEU A 16 -10.49 4.28 7.49
CA LEU A 16 -11.46 3.49 6.73
C LEU A 16 -12.03 4.34 5.59
N LYS A 17 -11.81 3.91 4.35
CA LYS A 17 -12.52 4.44 3.16
C LYS A 17 -13.48 3.35 2.65
N PRO A 18 -14.80 3.46 2.88
CA PRO A 18 -15.78 2.45 2.45
C PRO A 18 -15.89 2.29 0.93
N ASN A 19 -15.56 3.33 0.19
CA ASN A 19 -15.49 3.35 -1.27
C ASN A 19 -14.10 3.88 -1.65
N PHE A 20 -13.17 2.96 -1.92
CA PHE A 20 -11.80 3.32 -2.26
C PHE A 20 -11.74 4.03 -3.60
N ALA A 21 -12.52 3.59 -4.59
CA ALA A 21 -12.56 4.21 -5.91
C ALA A 21 -12.97 5.70 -5.85
N ALA A 22 -14.01 6.05 -5.09
CA ALA A 22 -14.41 7.44 -4.92
C ALA A 22 -13.32 8.29 -4.27
N ALA A 23 -12.65 7.77 -3.24
CA ALA A 23 -11.52 8.46 -2.60
C ALA A 23 -10.32 8.60 -3.54
N TRP A 24 -10.05 7.58 -4.35
CA TRP A 24 -8.97 7.55 -5.34
C TRP A 24 -9.15 8.62 -6.44
N GLU A 25 -10.40 8.81 -6.89
CA GLU A 25 -10.76 9.87 -7.83
C GLU A 25 -10.74 11.26 -7.16
N GLU A 26 -11.20 11.39 -5.91
CA GLU A 26 -11.19 12.67 -5.18
C GLU A 26 -9.76 13.18 -4.91
N VAL A 27 -8.81 12.29 -4.63
CA VAL A 27 -7.40 12.65 -4.48
C VAL A 27 -6.81 13.10 -5.81
N GLY A 28 -7.19 12.46 -6.92
CA GLY A 28 -6.67 12.75 -8.25
C GLY A 28 -5.23 12.26 -8.47
N ASP A 29 -4.73 12.44 -9.68
CA ASP A 29 -3.45 11.87 -10.15
C ASP A 29 -2.29 12.88 -10.15
N THR A 30 -2.48 14.08 -9.59
CA THR A 30 -1.48 15.17 -9.65
C THR A 30 -0.09 14.78 -9.17
N PHE A 31 -0.02 13.96 -8.11
CA PHE A 31 1.22 13.40 -7.59
C PHE A 31 1.24 11.88 -7.64
N GLU A 32 0.44 11.26 -8.52
CA GLU A 32 0.48 9.82 -8.70
C GLU A 32 1.88 9.36 -9.07
N LYS A 33 2.34 8.29 -8.41
CA LYS A 33 3.53 7.56 -8.83
C LYS A 33 3.27 6.08 -8.81
N GLU A 34 3.97 5.37 -9.67
CA GLU A 34 3.88 3.92 -9.82
C GLU A 34 5.27 3.32 -9.91
N GLU A 35 5.49 2.23 -9.19
CA GLU A 35 6.73 1.45 -9.25
C GLU A 35 6.43 -0.06 -9.16
N THR A 36 7.31 -0.88 -9.74
CA THR A 36 7.15 -2.34 -9.75
C THR A 36 8.30 -2.99 -8.98
N PHE A 37 7.94 -3.89 -8.06
CA PHE A 37 8.87 -4.61 -7.18
C PHE A 37 8.71 -6.12 -7.34
N ALA A 38 9.81 -6.84 -7.19
CA ALA A 38 9.80 -8.30 -7.12
C ALA A 38 10.06 -8.74 -5.66
N LEU A 39 9.06 -9.38 -5.05
CA LEU A 39 9.13 -9.95 -3.72
C LEU A 39 9.68 -11.38 -3.80
N SER A 40 10.98 -11.49 -4.08
CA SER A 40 11.67 -12.76 -4.35
C SER A 40 11.63 -13.76 -3.20
N SER A 41 11.47 -13.28 -1.96
CA SER A 41 11.39 -14.13 -0.75
C SER A 41 9.97 -14.59 -0.43
N THR A 42 8.95 -13.97 -1.04
CA THR A 42 7.54 -14.24 -0.75
C THR A 42 6.95 -15.20 -1.77
N LYS A 43 6.34 -16.28 -1.30
CA LYS A 43 5.86 -17.37 -2.17
C LYS A 43 4.35 -17.39 -2.38
N THR A 44 3.60 -16.63 -1.59
CA THR A 44 2.13 -16.57 -1.67
C THR A 44 1.63 -15.14 -1.69
N LEU A 45 0.46 -14.94 -2.29
CA LEU A 45 -0.18 -13.62 -2.34
C LEU A 45 -0.65 -13.19 -0.94
N GLU A 46 -1.07 -14.14 -0.11
CA GLU A 46 -1.53 -13.92 1.26
C GLU A 46 -0.41 -13.36 2.14
N GLU A 47 0.78 -13.96 2.04
CA GLU A 47 1.97 -13.51 2.76
C GLU A 47 2.39 -12.12 2.28
N ALA A 48 2.40 -11.89 0.95
CA ALA A 48 2.72 -10.58 0.38
C ALA A 48 1.74 -9.49 0.88
N VAL A 49 0.44 -9.76 0.83
CA VAL A 49 -0.60 -8.84 1.30
C VAL A 49 -0.44 -8.54 2.79
N SER A 50 -0.23 -9.56 3.62
CA SER A 50 -0.03 -9.39 5.06
C SER A 50 1.22 -8.56 5.36
N ASN A 51 2.32 -8.82 4.67
CA ASN A 51 3.58 -8.10 4.86
C ASN A 51 3.43 -6.62 4.46
N ILE A 52 2.79 -6.33 3.33
CA ILE A 52 2.56 -4.95 2.88
C ILE A 52 1.68 -4.18 3.87
N ILE A 53 0.58 -4.78 4.36
CA ILE A 53 -0.31 -4.16 5.34
C ILE A 53 0.44 -3.83 6.63
N THR A 54 1.23 -4.77 7.14
CA THR A 54 2.01 -4.59 8.37
C THR A 54 3.09 -3.53 8.19
N PHE A 55 3.83 -3.58 7.08
CA PHE A 55 4.94 -2.67 6.79
C PHE A 55 4.47 -1.21 6.63
N LEU A 56 3.42 -0.99 5.83
CA LEU A 56 2.90 0.36 5.59
C LEU A 56 2.03 0.86 6.75
N GLY A 57 1.50 -0.04 7.58
CA GLY A 57 0.64 0.31 8.70
C GLY A 57 -0.68 0.95 8.27
N MET A 58 -1.16 0.67 7.06
CA MET A 58 -2.36 1.28 6.48
C MET A 58 -3.62 0.42 6.67
N GLN A 59 -4.79 1.03 6.44
CA GLN A 59 -6.07 0.32 6.54
C GLN A 59 -6.41 -0.36 5.21
N PRO A 60 -6.59 -1.70 5.17
CA PRO A 60 -7.15 -2.35 3.99
C PRO A 60 -8.60 -1.94 3.78
N CYS A 61 -8.92 -1.60 2.52
CA CYS A 61 -10.23 -1.22 2.06
C CYS A 61 -10.92 -2.40 1.36
N GLU A 62 -12.26 -2.41 1.37
CA GLU A 62 -13.08 -3.32 0.55
C GLU A 62 -12.76 -4.82 0.72
N ARG A 63 -12.26 -5.23 1.91
CA ARG A 63 -11.79 -6.59 2.21
C ARG A 63 -10.66 -7.08 1.31
N SER A 64 -9.90 -6.16 0.73
CA SER A 64 -8.74 -6.47 -0.11
C SER A 64 -7.56 -7.09 0.66
N ASP A 65 -7.65 -7.21 1.99
CA ASP A 65 -6.75 -8.05 2.80
C ASP A 65 -7.02 -9.56 2.64
N LYS A 66 -8.16 -9.94 2.06
CA LYS A 66 -8.53 -11.34 1.82
C LYS A 66 -8.25 -11.72 0.38
N VAL A 67 -7.23 -12.56 0.19
CA VAL A 67 -6.92 -13.16 -1.12
C VAL A 67 -7.88 -14.34 -1.36
N PRO A 68 -8.60 -14.37 -2.48
CA PRO A 68 -9.41 -15.53 -2.86
C PRO A 68 -8.54 -16.73 -3.22
N GLU A 69 -8.97 -17.94 -2.86
CA GLU A 69 -8.28 -19.18 -3.21
C GLU A 69 -8.17 -19.36 -4.74
N ASN A 70 -7.10 -20.03 -5.19
CA ASN A 70 -6.84 -20.37 -6.60
C ASN A 70 -6.70 -19.16 -7.54
N LYS A 71 -6.31 -17.98 -7.02
CA LYS A 71 -5.96 -16.82 -7.82
C LYS A 71 -4.44 -16.64 -7.88
N ASN A 72 -3.94 -16.30 -9.07
CA ASN A 72 -2.54 -15.94 -9.31
C ASN A 72 -2.32 -14.42 -9.36
N SER A 73 -3.37 -13.64 -9.09
CA SER A 73 -3.30 -12.18 -9.05
C SER A 73 -4.28 -11.65 -8.02
N HIS A 74 -3.92 -10.52 -7.42
CA HIS A 74 -4.73 -9.88 -6.38
C HIS A 74 -4.52 -8.37 -6.41
N SER A 75 -5.54 -7.60 -6.01
CA SER A 75 -5.43 -6.15 -5.85
C SER A 75 -5.69 -5.78 -4.39
N LEU A 76 -4.68 -5.19 -3.77
CA LEU A 76 -4.71 -4.66 -2.42
C LEU A 76 -4.94 -3.14 -2.47
N TYR A 77 -5.92 -2.67 -1.71
CA TYR A 77 -6.26 -1.25 -1.57
C TYR A 77 -6.04 -0.82 -0.13
N LEU A 78 -5.20 0.19 0.08
CA LEU A 78 -4.84 0.69 1.39
C LEU A 78 -5.12 2.18 1.51
N ALA A 79 -5.68 2.59 2.63
CA ALA A 79 -5.93 3.99 2.95
C ALA A 79 -5.27 4.37 4.28
N GLY A 80 -4.69 5.57 4.30
CA GLY A 80 -4.11 6.19 5.47
C GLY A 80 -4.20 7.71 5.39
N ILE A 81 -3.93 8.37 6.51
CA ILE A 81 -3.70 9.81 6.59
C ILE A 81 -2.24 10.00 6.95
N TYR A 82 -1.47 10.66 6.08
CA TYR A 82 -0.11 11.05 6.38
C TYR A 82 -0.10 12.26 7.32
N ARG A 83 1.00 12.47 8.04
CA ARG A 83 1.20 13.64 8.91
C ARG A 83 0.81 14.94 8.18
N GLY A 84 0.04 15.78 8.87
CA GLY A 84 -0.53 17.01 8.28
C GLY A 84 -1.95 16.86 7.76
N GLY A 85 -2.55 15.67 7.83
CA GLY A 85 -3.96 15.46 7.47
C GLY A 85 -4.20 15.12 6.00
N PHE A 86 -3.15 14.74 5.27
CA PHE A 86 -3.24 14.44 3.85
C PHE A 86 -3.64 12.98 3.63
N ASP A 87 -4.71 12.77 2.85
CA ASP A 87 -5.07 11.42 2.38
C ASP A 87 -3.90 10.80 1.61
N LEU A 88 -3.58 9.56 1.96
CA LEU A 88 -2.56 8.74 1.32
C LEU A 88 -3.21 7.41 0.96
N LEU A 89 -3.30 7.15 -0.34
CA LEU A 89 -3.94 5.96 -0.89
C LEU A 89 -2.90 5.15 -1.64
N VAL A 90 -2.92 3.84 -1.44
CA VAL A 90 -2.03 2.90 -2.13
C VAL A 90 -2.86 1.81 -2.77
N ARG A 91 -2.59 1.55 -4.05
CA ARG A 91 -3.11 0.40 -4.79
C ARG A 91 -1.93 -0.49 -5.16
N SER A 92 -1.90 -1.71 -4.64
CA SER A 92 -0.90 -2.70 -5.01
C SER A 92 -1.54 -3.82 -5.83
N ARG A 93 -1.08 -4.02 -7.06
CA ARG A 93 -1.48 -5.14 -7.92
C ARG A 93 -0.41 -6.21 -7.85
N LEU A 94 -0.76 -7.35 -7.27
CA LEU A 94 0.14 -8.47 -7.08
C LEU A 94 -0.14 -9.54 -8.13
N ALA A 95 0.92 -10.20 -8.60
CA ALA A 95 0.89 -11.37 -9.46
C ALA A 95 1.86 -12.43 -8.95
N LEU A 96 1.39 -13.67 -8.85
CA LEU A 96 2.16 -14.84 -8.44
C LEU A 96 2.51 -15.68 -9.67
N ALA A 97 3.81 -15.85 -9.90
CA ALA A 97 4.38 -16.78 -10.87
C ALA A 97 5.46 -17.62 -10.17
N ASP A 98 6.73 -17.49 -10.55
CA ASP A 98 7.88 -18.11 -9.85
C ASP A 98 8.23 -17.39 -8.52
N GLY A 99 7.55 -16.28 -8.26
CA GLY A 99 7.58 -15.46 -7.05
C GLY A 99 6.46 -14.43 -7.14
N VAL A 100 6.35 -13.55 -6.14
CA VAL A 100 5.35 -12.46 -6.18
C VAL A 100 5.97 -11.20 -6.80
N THR A 101 5.34 -10.67 -7.84
CA THR A 101 5.62 -9.34 -8.37
C THR A 101 4.50 -8.41 -7.95
N MET A 102 4.81 -7.18 -7.56
CA MET A 102 3.82 -6.17 -7.23
C MET A 102 4.06 -4.86 -7.98
N GLN A 103 2.99 -4.29 -8.54
CA GLN A 103 2.95 -2.92 -9.05
C GLN A 103 2.23 -2.07 -8.01
N VAL A 104 2.95 -1.11 -7.42
CA VAL A 104 2.44 -0.21 -6.39
C VAL A 104 2.18 1.15 -7.01
N THR A 105 0.93 1.57 -7.02
CA THR A 105 0.50 2.93 -7.37
C THR A 105 0.15 3.69 -6.09
N VAL A 106 0.69 4.88 -5.89
CA VAL A 106 0.45 5.71 -4.70
C VAL A 106 -0.12 7.06 -5.12
N ARG A 107 -1.16 7.54 -4.41
CA ARG A 107 -1.76 8.85 -4.61
C ARG A 107 -1.88 9.61 -3.29
N SER A 108 -1.63 10.91 -3.36
CA SER A 108 -1.94 11.88 -2.32
C SER A 108 -2.09 13.26 -2.96
N LYS A 109 -2.73 14.19 -2.23
CA LYS A 109 -2.79 15.61 -2.63
C LYS A 109 -1.47 16.34 -2.41
N GLU A 110 -0.50 15.68 -1.77
CA GLU A 110 0.86 16.18 -1.57
C GLU A 110 1.89 15.21 -2.13
N ARG A 111 3.02 15.73 -2.60
CA ARG A 111 4.09 14.91 -3.17
C ARG A 111 4.85 14.10 -2.10
N THR A 112 5.12 14.71 -0.95
CA THR A 112 5.96 14.13 0.10
C THR A 112 5.49 12.74 0.57
N PRO A 113 4.19 12.53 0.89
CA PRO A 113 3.70 11.21 1.26
C PRO A 113 3.96 10.13 0.19
N VAL A 114 3.79 10.49 -1.09
CA VAL A 114 4.00 9.58 -2.22
C VAL A 114 5.47 9.16 -2.32
N ASP A 115 6.37 10.14 -2.26
CA ASP A 115 7.82 9.90 -2.34
C ASP A 115 8.31 9.04 -1.18
N VAL A 116 7.79 9.26 0.04
CA VAL A 116 8.14 8.46 1.23
C VAL A 116 7.69 7.01 1.09
N ILE A 117 6.47 6.74 0.60
CA ILE A 117 6.00 5.36 0.43
C ILE A 117 6.89 4.60 -0.55
N LEU A 118 7.15 5.15 -1.73
CA LEU A 118 7.93 4.44 -2.74
C LEU A 118 9.38 4.23 -2.31
N ALA A 119 10.00 5.25 -1.69
CA ALA A 119 11.37 5.13 -1.17
C ALA A 119 11.52 4.14 -0.02
N SER A 120 10.42 3.73 0.62
CA SER A 120 10.46 2.76 1.72
C SER A 120 10.15 1.34 1.28
N VAL A 121 9.54 1.16 0.11
CA VAL A 121 9.22 -0.17 -0.45
C VAL A 121 10.38 -0.72 -1.28
N GLY A 122 11.18 0.16 -1.91
CA GLY A 122 12.42 -0.20 -2.62
C GLY A 122 13.63 -0.28 -1.70
#